data_AF-A0A0M3I9S3-F1
#
_entry.id   AF-A0A0M3I9S3-F1
#
_cell.length_a   1.000
_cell.length_b   1.000
_cell.length_c   1.000
_cell.angle_alpha   90.00
_cell.angle_beta   90.00
_cell.angle_gamma   90.00
#
_symmetry.space_group_name_H-M   'P 1'
#
loop_
_entity.id
_entity.type
_entity.pdbx_description
1 polymer ?
#
loop_
_entity_poly.entity_id
_entity_poly.type
_entity_poly.pdbx_seq_one_letter_code
_entity_poly.pdbx_strand_id
1 'polypeptide(L)'
;MSFGKIFFRWSQSLLRCPGTIIVIWLCLSTIFAFVSFFFFEIPDFSNPIEGFATKNTEISNRASSFRLLKKELQSGNQRVFLSPNSFRTSRSITTHSELISQHTLHCLPTTGSK
;
A
#
# COMPACT_ATOMS: atom_id res chain seq x y z
N MET A 1 -37.28 3.45 20.92
CA MET A 1 -36.72 2.78 22.12
C MET A 1 -35.57 3.65 22.63
N SER A 2 -35.59 4.12 23.88
CA SER A 2 -34.56 5.06 24.39
C SER A 2 -33.27 4.33 24.75
N PHE A 3 -32.12 4.84 24.26
CA PHE A 3 -30.79 4.26 24.43
C PHE A 3 -30.44 3.99 25.91
N GLY A 4 -30.84 4.88 26.82
CA GLY A 4 -30.57 4.73 28.26
C GLY A 4 -31.23 3.50 28.90
N LYS A 5 -32.41 3.09 28.41
CA LYS A 5 -33.11 1.90 28.93
C LYS A 5 -32.40 0.60 28.54
N ILE A 6 -31.75 0.59 27.37
CA ILE A 6 -31.00 -0.58 26.88
C ILE A 6 -29.68 -0.70 27.65
N PHE A 7 -28.96 0.41 27.80
CA PHE A 7 -27.71 0.45 28.56
C PHE A 7 -27.89 -0.01 30.01
N PHE A 8 -28.94 0.46 30.70
CA PHE A 8 -29.22 0.07 32.08
C PHE A 8 -29.55 -1.43 32.23
N ARG A 9 -30.26 -2.03 31.27
CA ARG A 9 -30.54 -3.48 31.27
C ARG A 9 -29.28 -4.31 31.03
N TRP A 10 -28.40 -3.82 30.17
CA TRP A 10 -27.10 -4.45 29.90
C TRP A 10 -26.19 -4.38 31.14
N SER A 11 -26.09 -3.23 31.79
CA SER A 11 -25.28 -3.07 33.01
C SER A 11 -25.80 -3.92 34.16
N GLN A 12 -27.12 -4.03 34.35
CA GLN A 12 -27.68 -4.96 35.33
C GLN A 12 -27.35 -6.43 35.04
N SER A 13 -27.32 -6.82 33.77
CA SER A 13 -26.94 -8.19 33.37
C SER A 13 -25.46 -8.46 33.66
N LEU A 14 -24.59 -7.47 33.45
CA LEU A 14 -23.17 -7.50 33.81
C LEU A 14 -22.94 -7.67 35.32
N LEU A 15 -23.71 -6.96 36.14
CA LEU A 15 -23.61 -7.03 37.60
C LEU A 15 -24.14 -8.34 38.18
N ARG A 16 -25.16 -8.96 37.55
CA ARG A 16 -25.84 -10.14 38.09
C ARG A 16 -25.04 -11.43 37.89
N CYS A 17 -24.36 -11.59 36.76
CA CYS A 17 -23.57 -12.77 36.43
C CYS A 17 -22.28 -12.40 35.67
N PRO A 18 -21.31 -11.71 36.32
CA PRO A 18 -20.10 -11.23 35.65
C PRO A 18 -19.26 -12.40 35.09
N GLY A 19 -19.18 -13.52 35.81
CA GLY A 19 -18.40 -14.68 35.41
C GLY A 19 -18.85 -15.28 34.07
N THR A 20 -20.16 -15.43 33.86
CA THR A 20 -20.71 -15.99 32.62
C THR A 20 -20.36 -15.15 31.40
N ILE A 21 -20.43 -13.82 31.53
CA ILE A 21 -20.10 -12.90 30.42
C ILE A 21 -18.61 -12.96 30.09
N ILE A 22 -17.75 -13.01 31.11
CA ILE A 22 -16.30 -13.15 30.93
C ILE A 22 -15.99 -14.47 30.23
N VAL A 23 -16.59 -15.59 30.67
CA VAL A 23 -16.38 -16.91 30.05
C VAL A 23 -16.83 -16.92 28.59
N ILE A 24 -18.01 -16.40 28.28
CA ILE A 24 -18.50 -16.30 26.90
C ILE A 24 -17.55 -15.46 26.04
N TRP A 25 -17.09 -14.33 26.56
CA TRP A 25 -16.16 -13.46 25.85
C TRP A 25 -14.82 -14.15 25.58
N LEU A 26 -14.27 -14.88 26.57
CA LEU A 26 -13.05 -15.66 26.40
C LEU A 26 -13.22 -16.80 25.38
N CYS A 27 -14.33 -17.53 25.43
CA CYS A 27 -14.64 -18.57 24.46
C CYS A 27 -14.73 -18.00 23.04
N LEU A 28 -15.47 -16.89 22.85
CA LEU A 28 -15.58 -16.22 21.56
C LEU A 28 -14.23 -15.75 21.05
N SER A 29 -13.45 -15.06 21.89
CA SER A 29 -12.11 -14.56 21.52
C SER A 29 -11.19 -15.71 21.11
N THR A 30 -11.25 -16.83 21.82
CA THR A 30 -10.44 -18.02 21.53
C THR A 30 -10.87 -18.66 20.21
N ILE A 31 -12.17 -18.80 19.97
CA ILE A 31 -12.70 -19.31 18.69
C ILE A 31 -12.25 -18.43 17.53
N PHE A 32 -12.39 -17.11 17.64
CA PHE A 32 -11.95 -16.20 16.59
C PHE A 32 -10.45 -16.27 16.36
N ALA A 33 -9.63 -16.35 17.42
CA ALA A 33 -8.19 -16.51 17.29
C ALA A 33 -7.84 -17.81 16.54
N PHE A 34 -8.43 -18.94 16.92
CA PHE A 34 -8.22 -20.21 16.23
C PHE A 34 -8.66 -20.14 14.77
N VAL A 35 -9.85 -19.61 14.49
CA VAL A 35 -10.31 -19.42 13.11
C VAL A 35 -9.33 -18.56 12.32
N SER A 36 -8.83 -17.46 12.89
CA SER A 36 -7.81 -16.63 12.22
C SER A 36 -6.54 -17.41 11.91
N PHE A 37 -6.03 -18.22 12.84
CA PHE A 37 -4.82 -19.02 12.61
C PHE A 37 -5.00 -20.17 11.61
N PHE A 38 -6.17 -20.79 11.56
CA PHE A 38 -6.42 -21.93 10.67
C PHE A 38 -6.79 -21.50 9.25
N PHE A 39 -7.49 -20.38 9.09
CA PHE A 39 -7.99 -19.93 7.79
C PHE A 39 -7.07 -18.92 7.11
N PHE A 40 -6.20 -18.22 7.84
CA PHE A 40 -5.30 -17.23 7.27
C PHE A 40 -3.85 -17.69 7.39
N GLU A 41 -3.12 -17.61 6.28
CA GLU A 41 -1.68 -17.82 6.28
C GLU A 41 -1.00 -16.71 7.10
N ILE A 42 0.09 -17.08 7.78
CA ILE A 42 0.89 -16.14 8.57
C ILE A 42 1.49 -15.12 7.58
N PRO A 43 1.31 -13.80 7.81
CA PRO A 43 1.85 -12.80 6.91
C PRO A 43 3.38 -12.90 6.84
N ASP A 44 3.90 -12.89 5.62
CA ASP A 44 5.34 -12.84 5.38
C ASP A 44 5.85 -11.40 5.50
N PHE A 45 6.88 -11.21 6.32
CA PHE A 45 7.55 -9.92 6.55
C PHE A 45 8.97 -9.89 5.99
N SER A 46 9.34 -10.84 5.13
CA SER A 46 10.69 -10.95 4.56
C SER A 46 11.13 -9.70 3.78
N ASN A 47 10.19 -8.97 3.17
CA ASN A 47 10.45 -7.74 2.43
C ASN A 47 9.89 -6.52 3.17
N PRO A 48 10.70 -5.78 3.96
CA PRO A 48 10.22 -4.61 4.70
C PRO A 48 9.81 -3.44 3.80
N ILE A 49 10.19 -3.45 2.52
CA ILE A 49 9.89 -2.41 1.54
C ILE A 49 8.52 -2.66 0.87
N GLU A 50 7.95 -3.86 1.02
CA GLU A 50 6.70 -4.30 0.41
C GLU A 50 5.50 -3.64 1.12
N GLY A 51 5.16 -2.43 0.68
CA GLY A 51 4.14 -1.59 1.29
C GLY A 51 4.35 -0.09 1.08
N PHE A 52 5.58 0.32 0.77
CA PHE A 52 5.93 1.71 0.47
C PHE A 52 5.58 2.14 -0.96
N ALA A 53 5.21 1.20 -1.83
CA ALA A 53 4.74 1.53 -3.17
C ALA A 53 3.40 2.27 -3.10
N THR A 54 3.34 3.48 -3.65
CA THR A 54 2.08 4.21 -3.74
C THR A 54 1.12 3.46 -4.66
N LYS A 55 -0.02 3.02 -4.13
CA LYS A 55 -1.07 2.37 -4.94
C LYS A 55 -1.97 3.45 -5.54
N ASN A 56 -2.50 3.20 -6.74
CA ASN A 56 -3.48 4.07 -7.43
C ASN A 56 -3.01 5.48 -7.84
N THR A 57 -1.70 5.73 -7.90
CA THR A 57 -1.17 6.96 -8.49
C THR A 57 -0.86 6.75 -9.98
N GLU A 58 -0.98 7.80 -10.80
CA GLU A 58 -0.68 7.72 -12.23
C GLU A 58 0.77 7.24 -12.49
N ILE A 59 1.69 7.67 -11.64
CA ILE A 59 3.11 7.28 -11.68
C ILE A 59 3.27 5.79 -11.38
N SER A 60 2.54 5.26 -10.40
CA SER A 60 2.57 3.83 -10.06
C SER A 60 2.04 2.96 -11.20
N ASN A 61 0.97 3.39 -11.87
CA ASN A 61 0.41 2.68 -13.03
C ASN A 61 1.36 2.67 -14.24
N ARG A 62 2.07 3.78 -14.50
CA ARG A 62 3.10 3.84 -15.55
C ARG A 62 4.30 2.97 -15.19
N ALA A 63 4.76 3.01 -13.93
CA ALA A 63 5.90 2.22 -13.47
C ALA A 63 5.62 0.70 -13.48
N SER A 64 4.41 0.27 -13.08
CA SER A 64 4.02 -1.15 -13.12
C SER A 64 3.91 -1.66 -14.56
N SER A 65 3.31 -0.88 -15.45
CA SER A 65 3.21 -1.19 -16.89
C SER A 65 4.59 -1.35 -17.53
N PHE A 66 5.54 -0.47 -17.19
CA PHE A 66 6.92 -0.55 -17.70
C PHE A 66 7.66 -1.77 -17.16
N ARG A 67 7.45 -2.15 -15.88
CA ARG A 67 8.03 -3.38 -15.30
C ARG A 67 7.52 -4.64 -15.99
N LEU A 68 6.21 -4.71 -16.27
CA LEU A 68 5.60 -5.81 -17.02
C LEU A 68 6.17 -5.88 -18.45
N LEU A 69 6.25 -4.74 -19.14
CA LEU A 69 6.85 -4.67 -20.48
C LEU A 69 8.31 -5.16 -20.48
N LYS A 70 9.12 -4.74 -19.50
CA LYS A 70 10.51 -5.18 -19.37
C LYS A 70 10.61 -6.69 -19.13
N LYS A 71 9.73 -7.25 -18.30
CA LYS A 71 9.70 -8.69 -18.00
C LYS A 71 9.35 -9.52 -19.25
N GLU A 72 8.37 -9.08 -20.04
CA GLU A 72 7.97 -9.74 -21.29
C GLU A 72 9.06 -9.64 -22.38
N LEU A 73 9.73 -8.49 -22.48
CA LEU A 73 10.88 -8.32 -23.38
C LEU A 73 12.06 -9.21 -23.00
N GLN A 74 12.30 -9.42 -21.69
CA GLN A 74 13.37 -10.30 -21.21
C GLN A 74 13.02 -11.79 -21.29
N SER A 75 11.73 -12.17 -21.27
CA SER A 75 11.32 -13.59 -21.39
C SER A 75 11.39 -14.12 -22.84
N GLY A 76 11.71 -13.27 -23.81
CA GLY A 76 11.92 -13.67 -25.21
C GLY A 76 10.63 -13.84 -26.03
N ASN A 77 9.46 -13.49 -25.47
CA ASN A 77 8.21 -13.47 -26.22
C ASN A 77 8.18 -12.26 -27.19
N GLN A 78 8.75 -12.44 -28.39
CA GLN A 78 8.90 -11.43 -29.46
C GLN A 78 7.57 -10.95 -30.11
N ARG A 79 6.46 -10.92 -29.38
CA ARG A 79 5.16 -10.42 -29.89
C ARG A 79 4.53 -9.38 -28.98
N VAL A 80 5.32 -8.44 -28.48
CA VAL A 80 4.77 -7.22 -27.87
C VAL A 80 4.45 -6.23 -28.98
N PHE A 81 3.20 -6.22 -29.45
CA PHE A 81 2.71 -5.24 -30.41
C PHE A 81 2.49 -3.90 -29.67
N LEU A 82 3.52 -3.05 -29.65
CA LEU A 82 3.40 -1.69 -29.16
C LEU A 82 2.50 -0.91 -30.13
N SER A 83 1.23 -0.73 -29.77
CA SER A 83 0.35 0.18 -30.51
C SER A 83 0.94 1.60 -30.41
N PRO A 84 1.25 2.27 -31.54
CA PRO A 84 1.92 3.57 -31.55
C PRO A 84 1.10 4.71 -30.90
N ASN A 85 -0.17 4.44 -30.54
CA ASN A 85 -1.07 5.43 -29.96
C ASN A 85 -1.00 5.53 -28.43
N SER A 86 -0.26 4.67 -27.72
CA SER A 86 -0.14 4.74 -26.25
C SER A 86 0.88 5.76 -25.73
N PHE A 87 1.70 6.34 -26.62
CA PHE A 87 2.75 7.33 -26.27
C PHE A 87 2.32 8.80 -26.44
N ARG A 88 1.03 9.09 -26.65
CA ARG A 88 0.53 10.45 -26.90
C ARG A 88 0.32 11.32 -25.65
N THR A 89 0.97 11.00 -24.53
CA THR A 89 0.86 11.80 -23.28
C THR A 89 2.22 12.08 -22.62
N SER A 90 3.27 12.25 -23.42
CA SER A 90 4.60 12.71 -22.97
C SER A 90 4.93 14.15 -23.37
N ARG A 91 3.93 14.99 -23.68
CA ARG A 91 4.15 16.40 -24.03
C ARG A 91 4.37 17.34 -22.83
N SER A 92 4.48 16.82 -21.61
CA SER A 92 4.63 17.61 -20.38
C SER A 92 5.95 17.39 -19.63
N ILE A 93 6.83 16.46 -20.05
CA ILE A 93 8.07 16.16 -19.32
C ILE A 93 9.26 17.02 -19.81
N THR A 94 9.17 17.59 -21.01
CA THR A 94 10.27 18.41 -21.57
C THR A 94 10.49 19.73 -20.82
N THR A 95 9.52 20.23 -20.06
CA THR A 95 9.67 21.48 -19.30
C THR A 95 10.42 21.32 -17.98
N HIS A 96 10.52 20.12 -17.41
CA HIS A 96 11.26 19.91 -16.16
C HIS A 96 12.76 19.67 -16.37
N SER A 97 13.18 19.10 -17.51
CA SER A 97 14.61 18.97 -17.83
C SER A 97 15.29 20.31 -18.12
N GLU A 98 14.53 21.30 -18.59
CA GLU A 98 15.05 22.64 -18.87
C GLU A 98 15.25 23.48 -17.59
N LEU A 99 14.36 23.34 -16.61
CA LEU A 99 14.50 23.97 -15.29
C LEU A 99 15.67 23.39 -14.47
N ILE A 100 15.95 22.09 -14.60
CA ILE A 100 17.07 21.44 -13.90
C ILE A 100 18.42 21.83 -14.54
N SER A 101 18.48 22.01 -15.85
CA SER A 101 19.71 22.42 -16.53
C SER A 101 20.12 23.87 -16.24
N GLN A 102 19.17 24.77 -15.97
CA GLN A 102 19.50 26.16 -15.58
C GLN A 102 19.93 26.28 -14.12
N HIS A 103 19.40 25.44 -13.21
CA HIS A 103 19.74 25.53 -11.79
C HIS A 103 21.11 24.90 -11.43
N THR A 104 21.69 24.09 -12.34
CA THR A 104 22.96 23.38 -12.09
C THR A 104 24.20 24.16 -12.57
N LEU A 105 24.05 25.22 -13.37
CA LEU A 105 25.18 26.05 -13.83
C LEU A 105 25.64 27.12 -12.83
N HIS A 106 24.91 27.34 -11.73
CA HIS A 106 25.23 28.39 -10.75
C HIS A 106 25.98 27.90 -9.50
N CYS A 107 26.37 26.62 -9.44
CA CYS A 107 27.06 26.04 -8.28
C CYS A 107 28.31 25.24 -8.66
N LEU A 108 29.23 25.84 -9.42
CA LEU A 108 30.63 25.36 -9.42
C LEU A 108 31.48 26.26 -8.51
N PRO A 109 31.96 25.78 -7.35
CA PRO A 109 33.02 26.45 -6.62
C PRO A 109 34.33 26.31 -7.39
N THR A 110 34.96 27.44 -7.68
CA THR A 110 36.33 27.52 -8.22
C THR A 110 37.30 26.92 -7.20
N THR A 111 37.77 25.70 -7.44
CA THR A 111 38.92 25.14 -6.73
C THR A 111 40.18 25.89 -7.17
N GLY A 112 40.59 26.88 -6.37
CA GLY A 112 41.88 27.54 -6.48
C GLY A 112 42.99 26.65 -5.90
N SER A 113 43.85 26.17 -6.78
CA SER A 113 45.11 25.48 -6.48
C SER A 113 46.25 26.49 -6.41
N LYS A 114 46.86 26.68 -5.25
CA LYS A 114 48.32 26.71 -5.01
C LYS A 114 48.62 27.05 -3.55
#